data_AF-A0A4P5PBY4-F1
#
_entry.id   AF-A0A4P5PBY4-F1
#
_cell.length_a   1.000
_cell.length_b   1.000
_cell.length_c   1.000
_cell.angle_alpha   90.00
_cell.angle_beta   90.00
_cell.angle_gamma   90.00
#
_symmetry.space_group_name_H-M   'P 1'
#
loop_
_entity.id
_entity.type
_entity.pdbx_description
1 polymer ?
#
loop_
_entity_poly.entity_id
_entity_poly.type
_entity_poly.pdbx_seq_one_letter_code
_entity_poly.pdbx_strand_id
1 'polypeptide(L)' 'MNYYESIGDLLLDLHADLQDIGDEIIWVYYDQEEKVIDYRYKASPDEKRPVPLQQQTIREMNASELFKSLQ' A
#
# COMPACT_ATOMS: atom_id res chain seq x y z
N MET A 1 -3.49 4.25 17.82
CA MET A 1 -3.95 3.08 17.05
C MET A 1 -5.24 3.49 16.37
N ASN A 2 -5.16 3.96 15.13
CA ASN A 2 -6.36 4.27 14.35
C ASN A 2 -6.91 2.94 13.85
N TYR A 3 -7.96 2.46 14.51
CA TYR A 3 -8.77 1.36 14.02
C TYR A 3 -9.64 1.93 12.90
N TYR A 4 -9.33 1.60 11.64
CA TYR A 4 -10.21 1.92 10.53
C TYR A 4 -11.45 1.02 10.66
N GLU A 5 -12.63 1.61 10.90
CA GLU A 5 -13.90 0.89 11.11
C GLU A 5 -14.40 0.21 9.82
N SER A 6 -13.80 0.51 8.67
CA SER A 6 -14.10 -0.12 7.39
C SER A 6 -12.87 -0.06 6.48
N ILE A 7 -12.60 -1.15 5.75
CA ILE A 7 -11.59 -1.19 4.67
C ILE A 7 -11.87 -0.07 3.64
N GLY A 8 -13.13 0.35 3.49
CA GLY A 8 -13.52 1.44 2.58
C GLY A 8 -12.95 2.81 2.97
N ASP A 9 -12.88 3.14 4.25
CA ASP A 9 -12.28 4.40 4.72
C ASP A 9 -10.76 4.39 4.54
N LEU A 10 -10.11 3.25 4.84
CA LEU A 10 -8.69 3.05 4.55
C LEU A 10 -8.40 3.27 3.07
N LEU A 11 -9.22 2.71 2.18
CA LEU A 11 -9.04 2.84 0.74
C LEU A 11 -9.28 4.27 0.24
N LEU A 12 -10.17 5.04 0.87
CA LEU A 12 -10.44 6.42 0.47
C LEU A 12 -9.26 7.35 0.80
N ASP A 13 -8.71 7.25 2.01
CA ASP A 13 -7.51 7.98 2.42
C ASP A 13 -6.31 7.56 1.55
N LEU A 14 -6.16 6.25 1.34
CA LEU A 14 -5.13 5.68 0.49
C LEU A 14 -5.25 6.17 -0.97
N HIS A 15 -6.46 6.37 -1.49
CA HIS A 15 -6.67 6.94 -2.82
C HIS A 15 -6.19 8.40 -2.90
N ALA A 16 -6.46 9.22 -1.88
CA ALA A 16 -6.00 10.60 -1.81
C ALA A 16 -4.47 10.70 -1.68
N ASP A 17 -3.88 9.87 -0.82
CA ASP A 17 -2.43 9.79 -0.64
C ASP A 17 -1.73 9.31 -1.92
N LEU A 18 -2.21 8.23 -2.56
CA LEU A 18 -1.61 7.71 -3.78
C LEU A 18 -1.67 8.72 -4.94
N GLN A 19 -2.74 9.53 -5.00
CA GLN A 19 -2.85 10.60 -5.99
C GLN A 19 -1.82 11.71 -5.77
N ASP A 20 -1.49 12.04 -4.52
CA ASP A 20 -0.47 13.03 -4.16
C ASP A 20 0.96 12.48 -4.37
N ILE A 21 1.17 11.20 -4.03
CA ILE A 21 2.44 10.47 -4.22
C ILE A 21 2.79 10.33 -5.72
N GLY A 22 1.80 10.13 -6.59
CA GLY A 22 2.01 10.05 -8.03
C GLY A 22 2.74 8.76 -8.47
N ASP A 23 3.92 8.89 -9.09
CA ASP A 23 4.69 7.77 -9.67
C ASP A 23 5.84 7.29 -8.78
N GLU A 24 5.80 7.61 -7.48
CA GLU A 24 6.81 7.12 -6.55
C GLU A 24 6.63 5.63 -6.24
N ILE A 25 7.74 5.00 -5.88
CA ILE A 25 7.78 3.58 -5.52
C ILE A 25 7.25 3.41 -4.10
N ILE A 26 6.34 2.47 -3.90
CA ILE A 26 5.78 2.11 -2.60
C ILE A 26 5.86 0.60 -2.37
N TRP A 27 5.81 0.22 -1.09
CA TRP A 27 5.59 -1.15 -0.67
C TRP A 27 4.11 -1.39 -0.46
N VAL A 28 3.57 -2.43 -1.09
CA VAL A 28 2.16 -2.80 -0.97
C VAL A 28 2.07 -4.14 -0.29
N TYR A 29 1.20 -4.20 0.72
CA TYR A 29 0.95 -5.39 1.52
C TYR A 29 -0.33 -6.05 1.01
N TYR A 30 -0.20 -7.34 0.71
CA TYR A 30 -1.28 -8.18 0.25
C TYR A 30 -1.57 -9.24 1.29
N ASP A 31 -2.83 -9.54 1.50
CA ASP A 31 -3.26 -10.71 2.26
C ASP A 31 -3.06 -12.01 1.47
N GLN A 32 -3.42 -13.15 2.05
CA GLN A 32 -3.33 -14.46 1.41
C GLN A 32 -4.18 -14.58 0.15
N GLU A 33 -5.29 -13.83 0.08
CA GLU A 33 -6.17 -13.76 -1.07
C GLU A 33 -5.70 -12.77 -2.15
N GLU A 34 -4.46 -12.29 -2.09
CA GLU A 34 -3.91 -11.25 -2.98
C GLU A 34 -4.70 -9.92 -2.95
N LYS A 35 -5.41 -9.64 -1.86
CA LYS A 35 -6.09 -8.36 -1.63
C LYS A 35 -5.15 -7.38 -0.95
N VAL A 36 -5.13 -6.14 -1.45
CA VAL A 36 -4.39 -5.04 -0.83
C VAL A 36 -4.98 -4.77 0.55
N ILE A 37 -4.14 -4.85 1.58
CA ILE A 37 -4.53 -4.60 2.97
C ILE A 37 -3.85 -3.38 3.55
N ASP A 38 -2.69 -3.01 3.01
CA ASP A 38 -1.94 -1.84 3.47
C ASP A 38 -0.92 -1.41 2.43
N TYR A 39 -0.34 -0.23 2.63
CA TYR A 39 0.78 0.26 1.85
C TYR A 39 1.75 1.04 2.73
N ARG A 40 2.97 1.20 2.25
CA ARG A 40 4.00 2.00 2.91
C ARG A 40 4.84 2.70 1.87
N TYR A 41 4.93 4.02 2.00
CA TYR A 41 5.82 4.82 1.19
C TYR A 41 7.28 4.43 1.41
N LYS A 42 8.04 4.33 0.31
CA LYS A 42 9.45 4.01 0.33
C LYS A 42 10.24 5.32 0.39
N ALA A 43 10.69 5.71 1.58
CA ALA A 43 11.36 7.00 1.77
C ALA A 43 12.74 7.09 1.10
N SER A 44 13.30 5.96 0.67
CA SER A 44 14.58 5.91 -0.04
C SER A 44 14.67 4.70 -0.96
N PRO A 45 15.31 4.80 -2.14
CA PRO A 45 15.45 3.67 -3.06
C PRO A 45 16.19 2.47 -2.44
N ASP A 46 17.12 2.73 -1.52
CA ASP A 46 17.86 1.72 -0.75
C ASP A 46 17.16 1.24 0.53
N GLU A 47 15.92 1.71 0.79
CA GLU A 47 15.16 1.25 1.94
C GLU A 47 14.93 -0.27 1.83
N LYS A 48 15.39 -1.00 2.85
CA LYS A 48 15.23 -2.46 2.89
C LYS A 48 13.74 -2.79 2.88
N ARG A 49 13.38 -3.80 2.06
CA ARG A 49 12.02 -4.32 2.04
C ARG A 49 11.56 -4.65 3.47
N PRO A 50 10.38 -4.15 3.89
CA PRO A 50 9.87 -4.45 5.21
C PRO A 50 9.69 -5.96 5.41
N VAL A 51 9.85 -6.41 6.65
CA VAL A 51 9.62 -7.82 7.00
C VAL A 51 8.10 -8.04 7.09
N PRO A 52 7.53 -9.02 6.37
CA PRO A 52 6.11 -9.30 6.45
C PRO A 52 5.75 -9.79 7.86
N LEU A 53 4.82 -9.09 8.50
CA LEU A 53 4.23 -9.50 9.77
C LEU A 53 3.08 -10.46 9.44
N GLN A 54 3.32 -11.78 9.38
CA GLN A 54 2.35 -12.88 9.06
C GLN A 54 2.38 -13.38 7.59
N GLN A 55 1.28 -13.99 7.12
CA GLN A 55 1.10 -14.59 5.78
C GLN A 55 0.85 -13.52 4.70
N GLN A 56 1.37 -12.32 4.92
CA GLN A 56 1.25 -11.20 4.01
C GLN A 56 2.34 -11.29 2.95
N THR A 57 2.01 -10.90 1.72
CA THR A 57 2.99 -10.72 0.65
C THR A 57 3.27 -9.24 0.49
N ILE A 58 4.55 -8.86 0.40
CA ILE A 58 4.95 -7.47 0.16
C ILE A 58 5.50 -7.37 -1.26
N ARG A 59 4.93 -6.48 -2.08
CA ARG A 59 5.43 -6.19 -3.43
C ARG A 59 5.82 -4.71 -3.55
N GLU A 60 6.80 -4.47 -4.41
CA GLU A 60 7.18 -3.13 -4.83
C GLU A 60 6.37 -2.79 -6.08
N MET A 61 5.73 -1.62 -6.10
CA MET A 61 5.09 -1.08 -7.31
C MET A 61 4.96 0.44 -7.22
N ASN A 62 4.62 1.09 -8.32
CA ASN A 62 4.34 2.52 -8.30
C ASN A 62 2.99 2.80 -7.61
N ALA A 63 2.91 3.90 -6.87
CA ALA A 63 1.66 4.37 -6.28
C ALA A 63 0.56 4.55 -7.34
N SER A 64 0.92 5.10 -8.51
CA SER A 64 0.04 5.25 -9.67
C SER A 64 -0.53 3.93 -10.20
N GLU A 65 0.24 2.84 -10.12
CA GLU A 65 -0.21 1.51 -10.54
C GLU A 65 -1.17 0.90 -9.51
N LEU A 66 -0.87 1.07 -8.21
CA LEU A 66 -1.76 0.64 -7.14
C LEU A 66 -3.10 1.36 -7.25
N PHE A 67 -3.06 2.68 -7.46
CA PHE A 67 -4.22 3.53 -7.64
C PHE A 67 -5.12 3.03 -8.78
N LYS A 68 -4.54 2.70 -9.94
CA LYS A 68 -5.28 2.13 -11.09
C LYS A 68 -5.87 0.76 -10.78
N SER A 69 -5.22 -0.03 -9.93
CA SER A 69 -5.69 -1.37 -9.55
C SER A 69 -6.83 -1.34 -8.52
N LEU A 70 -7.03 -0.20 -7.85
CA LEU A 70 -8.10 0.01 -6.86
C LEU A 70 -9.35 0.66 -7.48
N GLN A 71 -9.30 1.13 -8.73
CA GLN A 71 -10.45 1.61 -9.52
C GLN A 71 -11.30 0.45 -10.07
#